data_AF-A0A0M9BQW4-F1
#
_entry.id   AF-A0A0M9BQW4-F1
#
_cell.length_a   1.000
_cell.length_b   1.000
_cell.length_c   1.000
_cell.angle_alpha   90.00
_cell.angle_beta   90.00
_cell.angle_gamma   90.00
#
_symmetry.space_group_name_H-M   'P 1'
#
loop_
_entity.id
_entity.type
_entity.pdbx_description
1 polymer ?
#
loop_
_entity_poly.entity_id
_entity_poly.type
_entity_poly.pdbx_seq_one_letter_code
_entity_poly.pdbx_strand_id
1 'polypeptide(L)'
;MEINTKIVKVIILVVICILLSMLYKENSRNQKYQAYFSQNLSNDQSQLIGSILGSREEVEQILSGNVSPESKNNLIYSVNKISMKSQEYDEFSKYFNLIDSHTIQNNTSVVAMYLETYFRKLDPMMLTQKDEENLKGILALLDKWVEVIDAEYDGITYQNQNEVIGHVLNEMRNDFFDSNIWRNVIIGLDRVSKDHMTFSENLDIELIR
;
A
#
# COMPACT_ATOMS: atom_id res chain seq x y z
N MET A 1 -33.26 -59.82 -5.85
CA MET A 1 -33.81 -58.50 -5.53
C MET A 1 -33.45 -57.58 -6.69
N GLU A 2 -34.33 -57.43 -7.68
CA GLU A 2 -34.06 -56.54 -8.82
C GLU A 2 -34.16 -55.10 -8.32
N ILE A 3 -33.00 -54.44 -8.20
CA ILE A 3 -32.97 -53.01 -7.93
C ILE A 3 -33.60 -52.32 -9.13
N ASN A 4 -34.70 -51.61 -8.88
CA ASN A 4 -35.42 -50.87 -9.92
C ASN A 4 -34.51 -49.76 -10.45
N THR A 5 -33.92 -49.99 -11.62
CA THR A 5 -32.96 -49.09 -12.27
C THR A 5 -33.52 -47.70 -12.53
N LYS A 6 -34.85 -47.53 -12.62
CA LYS A 6 -35.49 -46.20 -12.68
C LYS A 6 -35.37 -45.45 -11.36
N ILE A 7 -35.58 -46.12 -10.22
CA ILE A 7 -35.48 -45.52 -8.88
C ILE A 7 -34.02 -45.09 -8.62
N VAL A 8 -33.05 -45.93 -8.99
CA VAL A 8 -31.62 -45.58 -8.87
C VAL A 8 -31.26 -44.36 -9.70
N LYS A 9 -31.74 -44.27 -10.95
CA LYS A 9 -31.50 -43.09 -11.81
C LYS A 9 -32.09 -41.81 -11.22
N VAL A 10 -33.28 -41.88 -10.63
CA VAL A 10 -33.91 -40.72 -9.96
C VAL A 10 -33.09 -40.29 -8.74
N ILE A 11 -32.64 -41.24 -7.90
CA ILE A 11 -31.80 -40.93 -6.74
C ILE A 11 -30.48 -40.27 -7.16
N ILE A 12 -29.81 -40.80 -8.19
CA ILE A 12 -28.58 -40.22 -8.74
C ILE A 12 -28.82 -38.79 -9.22
N LEU A 13 -29.91 -38.53 -9.95
CA LEU A 13 -30.24 -37.19 -10.42
C LEU A 13 -30.45 -36.21 -9.26
N VAL A 14 -31.17 -36.63 -8.22
CA VAL A 14 -31.40 -35.81 -7.02
C VAL A 14 -30.07 -35.48 -6.31
N VAL A 15 -29.17 -36.46 -6.16
CA VAL A 15 -27.85 -36.23 -5.57
C VAL A 15 -27.02 -35.25 -6.40
N ILE A 16 -27.01 -35.38 -7.73
CA ILE A 16 -26.31 -34.45 -8.63
C ILE A 16 -26.86 -33.03 -8.46
N CYS A 17 -28.19 -32.85 -8.41
CA CYS A 17 -28.80 -31.54 -8.20
C CYS A 17 -28.43 -30.90 -6.86
N ILE A 18 -28.34 -31.72 -5.79
CA ILE A 18 -27.89 -31.26 -4.46
C ILE A 18 -26.42 -30.81 -4.53
N LEU A 19 -25.54 -31.61 -5.14
CA LEU A 19 -24.12 -31.28 -5.28
C LEU A 19 -23.91 -29.99 -6.10
N LEU A 20 -24.63 -29.83 -7.21
CA LEU A 20 -24.58 -28.60 -8.02
C LEU A 20 -25.06 -27.37 -7.24
N SER A 21 -26.11 -27.53 -6.41
CA SER A 21 -26.60 -26.46 -5.55
C SER A 21 -25.60 -26.08 -4.46
N MET A 22 -24.91 -27.06 -3.86
CA MET A 22 -23.84 -26.82 -2.88
C MET A 22 -22.65 -26.11 -3.52
N LEU A 23 -22.19 -26.58 -4.69
CA LEU A 23 -21.10 -25.98 -5.46
C LEU A 23 -21.42 -24.53 -5.84
N TYR A 24 -22.63 -24.27 -6.33
CA TYR A 24 -23.08 -22.91 -6.65
C TYR A 24 -23.06 -21.99 -5.42
N LYS A 25 -23.53 -22.47 -4.27
CA LYS A 25 -23.54 -21.69 -3.01
C LYS A 25 -22.14 -21.43 -2.47
N GLU A 26 -21.22 -22.38 -2.65
CA GLU A 26 -19.81 -22.21 -2.28
C GLU A 26 -19.10 -21.22 -3.21
N ASN A 27 -19.28 -21.35 -4.53
CA ASN A 27 -18.74 -20.42 -5.50
C ASN A 27 -19.24 -18.97 -5.28
N SER A 28 -20.55 -18.79 -5.04
CA SER A 28 -21.13 -17.48 -4.74
C SER A 28 -20.59 -16.89 -3.42
N ARG A 29 -20.28 -17.72 -2.42
CA ARG A 29 -19.64 -17.26 -1.18
C ARG A 29 -18.19 -16.85 -1.44
N ASN A 30 -17.42 -17.64 -2.19
CA ASN A 30 -16.04 -17.33 -2.52
C ASN A 30 -15.92 -16.02 -3.30
N GLN A 31 -16.82 -15.76 -4.24
CA GLN A 31 -16.89 -14.48 -4.96
C GLN A 31 -17.13 -13.29 -4.02
N LYS A 32 -18.04 -13.42 -3.03
CA LYS A 32 -18.27 -12.37 -2.03
C LYS A 32 -17.05 -12.13 -1.14
N TYR A 33 -16.34 -13.20 -0.74
CA TYR A 33 -15.11 -13.07 0.03
C TYR A 33 -14.00 -12.39 -0.78
N GLN A 34 -13.83 -12.76 -2.04
CA GLN A 34 -12.86 -12.12 -2.93
C GLN A 34 -13.16 -10.63 -3.12
N ALA A 35 -14.42 -10.25 -3.33
CA ALA A 35 -14.82 -8.86 -3.47
C ALA A 35 -14.56 -8.04 -2.19
N TYR A 36 -14.94 -8.59 -1.01
CA TYR A 36 -14.67 -7.93 0.27
C TYR A 36 -13.17 -7.74 0.53
N PHE A 37 -12.39 -8.78 0.26
CA PHE A 37 -10.95 -8.74 0.50
C PHE A 37 -10.24 -7.79 -0.49
N SER A 38 -10.64 -7.80 -1.76
CA SER A 38 -10.16 -6.85 -2.78
C SER A 38 -10.48 -5.41 -2.40
N GLN A 39 -11.68 -5.15 -1.86
CA GLN A 39 -12.05 -3.83 -1.37
C GLN A 39 -11.17 -3.37 -0.19
N ASN A 40 -10.86 -4.25 0.75
CA ASN A 40 -9.99 -3.90 1.88
C ASN A 40 -8.58 -3.56 1.40
N LEU A 41 -7.98 -4.40 0.56
CA LEU A 41 -6.66 -4.16 -0.01
C LEU A 41 -6.61 -2.88 -0.84
N SER A 42 -7.66 -2.61 -1.60
CA SER A 42 -7.86 -1.36 -2.32
C SER A 42 -7.84 -0.16 -1.35
N ASN A 43 -8.57 -0.20 -0.24
CA ASN A 43 -8.55 0.88 0.76
C ASN A 43 -7.18 1.06 1.41
N ASP A 44 -6.48 -0.04 1.70
CA ASP A 44 -5.13 0.00 2.26
C ASP A 44 -4.15 0.69 1.30
N GLN A 45 -4.34 0.49 -0.01
CA GLN A 45 -3.49 1.07 -1.04
C GLN A 45 -3.72 2.57 -1.11
N SER A 46 -4.98 3.00 -1.06
CA SER A 46 -5.34 4.41 -0.97
C SER A 46 -4.72 5.07 0.25
N GLN A 47 -4.68 4.39 1.40
CA GLN A 47 -4.06 4.93 2.61
C GLN A 47 -2.54 5.07 2.47
N LEU A 48 -1.87 4.09 1.85
CA LEU A 48 -0.43 4.17 1.56
C LEU A 48 -0.11 5.39 0.68
N ILE A 49 -0.81 5.53 -0.44
CA ILE A 49 -0.67 6.68 -1.36
C ILE A 49 -0.99 7.99 -0.63
N GLY A 50 -2.09 8.00 0.13
CA GLY A 50 -2.49 8.97 1.15
C GLY A 50 -1.34 9.54 1.95
N SER A 51 -0.66 8.63 2.64
CA SER A 51 0.42 8.95 3.53
C SER A 51 1.67 9.43 2.79
N ILE A 52 1.98 8.91 1.61
CA ILE A 52 3.13 9.40 0.80
C ILE A 52 2.90 10.85 0.37
N LEU A 53 1.74 11.14 -0.24
CA LEU A 53 1.40 12.48 -0.70
C LEU A 53 1.32 13.48 0.45
N GLY A 54 0.72 13.06 1.58
CA GLY A 54 0.64 13.87 2.80
C GLY A 54 2.02 14.15 3.41
N SER A 55 2.89 13.14 3.50
CA SER A 55 4.25 13.32 4.00
C SER A 55 5.05 14.30 3.13
N ARG A 56 4.92 14.23 1.81
CA ARG A 56 5.58 15.16 0.88
C ARG A 56 5.16 16.60 1.16
N GLU A 57 3.85 16.84 1.20
CA GLU A 57 3.27 18.16 1.46
C GLU A 57 3.72 18.75 2.81
N GLU A 58 3.70 17.95 3.88
CA GLU A 58 4.12 18.40 5.20
C GLU A 58 5.62 18.73 5.25
N VAL A 59 6.50 17.97 4.58
CA VAL A 59 7.93 18.32 4.46
C VAL A 59 8.11 19.64 3.70
N GLU A 60 7.39 19.83 2.61
CA GLU A 60 7.42 21.07 1.81
C GLU A 60 6.96 22.28 2.62
N GLN A 61 5.91 22.12 3.43
CA GLN A 61 5.43 23.16 4.34
C GLN A 61 6.46 23.51 5.43
N ILE A 62 7.14 22.51 6.01
CA ILE A 62 8.21 22.74 6.98
C ILE A 62 9.36 23.53 6.36
N LEU A 63 9.83 23.09 5.18
CA LEU A 63 10.91 23.78 4.44
C LEU A 63 10.53 25.21 4.03
N SER A 64 9.24 25.47 3.83
CA SER A 64 8.69 26.79 3.51
C SER A 64 8.43 27.67 4.74
N GLY A 65 8.67 27.16 5.95
CA GLY A 65 8.41 27.86 7.21
C GLY A 65 6.92 27.94 7.60
N ASN A 66 6.04 27.26 6.87
CA ASN A 66 4.59 27.22 7.12
C ASN A 66 4.23 26.05 8.06
N VAL A 67 4.95 25.93 9.17
CA VAL A 67 4.82 24.79 10.10
C VAL A 67 3.55 24.93 10.93
N SER A 68 2.67 23.94 10.87
CA SER A 68 1.57 23.83 11.84
C SER A 68 2.06 23.10 13.11
N PRO A 69 1.43 23.34 14.28
CA PRO A 69 1.72 22.56 15.49
C PRO A 69 1.50 21.05 15.34
N GLU A 70 0.72 20.62 14.34
CA GLU A 70 0.37 19.22 14.08
C GLU A 70 1.28 18.56 13.02
N SER A 71 1.98 19.35 12.21
CA SER A 71 2.76 18.87 11.05
C SER A 71 3.75 17.76 11.40
N LYS A 72 4.47 17.89 12.52
CA LYS A 72 5.38 16.84 13.00
C LYS A 72 4.66 15.53 13.32
N ASN A 73 3.53 15.61 14.01
CA ASN A 73 2.76 14.40 14.38
C ASN A 73 2.13 13.76 13.15
N ASN A 74 1.63 14.58 12.21
CA ASN A 74 1.11 14.11 10.92
C ASN A 74 2.19 13.42 10.09
N LEU A 75 3.42 13.95 10.07
CA LEU A 75 4.56 13.33 9.41
C LEU A 75 4.88 11.97 10.01
N ILE A 76 5.06 11.91 11.34
CA ILE A 76 5.36 10.66 12.05
C ILE A 76 4.26 9.62 11.78
N TYR A 77 2.99 10.02 11.89
CA TYR A 77 1.86 9.15 11.63
C TYR A 77 1.84 8.64 10.19
N SER A 78 2.09 9.53 9.22
CA SER A 78 2.05 9.19 7.80
C SER A 78 3.19 8.27 7.43
N VAL A 79 4.44 8.54 7.82
CA VAL A 79 5.55 7.63 7.50
C VAL A 79 5.44 6.30 8.24
N ASN A 80 4.88 6.28 9.45
CA ASN A 80 4.59 5.02 10.15
C ASN A 80 3.56 4.18 9.36
N LYS A 81 2.52 4.82 8.82
CA LYS A 81 1.57 4.15 7.92
C LYS A 81 2.23 3.62 6.64
N ILE A 82 3.11 4.40 6.03
CA ILE A 82 3.88 3.95 4.86
C ILE A 82 4.66 2.68 5.19
N SER A 83 5.33 2.68 6.36
CA SER A 83 6.11 1.53 6.82
C SER A 83 5.24 0.28 7.00
N MET A 84 4.16 0.40 7.77
CA MET A 84 3.25 -0.73 8.05
C MET A 84 2.60 -1.26 6.77
N LYS A 85 2.02 -0.38 5.94
CA LYS A 85 1.32 -0.81 4.73
C LYS A 85 2.25 -1.41 3.69
N SER A 86 3.45 -0.87 3.51
CA SER A 86 4.43 -1.45 2.58
C SER A 86 4.86 -2.84 3.02
N GLN A 87 5.06 -3.07 4.33
CA GLN A 87 5.36 -4.39 4.86
C GLN A 87 4.18 -5.36 4.65
N GLU A 88 2.95 -4.92 4.95
CA GLU A 88 1.74 -5.73 4.72
C GLU A 88 1.63 -6.14 3.24
N TYR A 89 1.93 -5.24 2.29
CA TYR A 89 1.94 -5.57 0.86
C TYR A 89 3.04 -6.55 0.45
N ASP A 90 4.24 -6.42 1.01
CA ASP A 90 5.32 -7.37 0.77
C ASP A 90 4.93 -8.78 1.26
N GLU A 91 4.47 -8.89 2.51
CA GLU A 91 3.99 -10.15 3.09
C GLU A 91 2.82 -10.74 2.29
N PHE A 92 1.85 -9.90 1.92
CA PHE A 92 0.72 -10.27 1.07
C PHE A 92 1.18 -10.82 -0.29
N SER A 93 2.09 -10.11 -0.96
CA SER A 93 2.58 -10.51 -2.28
C SER A 93 3.32 -11.85 -2.25
N LYS A 94 4.11 -12.09 -1.19
CA LYS A 94 4.82 -13.36 -0.95
C LYS A 94 3.87 -14.50 -0.64
N TYR A 95 2.89 -14.28 0.24
CA TYR A 95 1.95 -15.32 0.65
C TYR A 95 1.14 -15.88 -0.54
N PHE A 96 0.71 -15.01 -1.45
CA PHE A 96 -0.06 -15.39 -2.62
C PHE A 96 0.78 -15.61 -3.90
N ASN A 97 2.11 -15.54 -3.81
CA ASN A 97 3.05 -15.63 -4.95
C ASN A 97 2.67 -14.68 -6.10
N LEU A 98 2.23 -13.47 -5.77
CA LEU A 98 1.77 -12.48 -6.75
C LEU A 98 2.94 -11.72 -7.40
N ILE A 99 4.08 -11.65 -6.71
CA ILE A 99 5.28 -10.94 -7.12
C ILE A 99 6.51 -11.79 -6.76
N ASP A 100 7.56 -11.77 -7.59
CA ASP A 100 8.83 -12.43 -7.27
C ASP A 100 9.45 -11.77 -6.04
N SER A 101 9.82 -12.58 -5.04
CA SER A 101 10.40 -12.12 -3.78
C SER A 101 11.75 -11.41 -3.93
N HIS A 102 12.44 -11.56 -5.07
CA HIS A 102 13.64 -10.76 -5.37
C HIS A 102 13.30 -9.34 -5.82
N THR A 103 12.06 -9.10 -6.24
CA THR A 103 11.58 -7.80 -6.75
C THR A 103 11.21 -6.86 -5.61
N ILE A 104 10.66 -7.38 -4.52
CA ILE A 104 10.30 -6.60 -3.33
C ILE A 104 11.13 -7.09 -2.15
N GLN A 105 11.90 -6.19 -1.54
CA GLN A 105 12.79 -6.52 -0.42
C GLN A 105 12.46 -5.70 0.83
N ASN A 106 11.23 -5.20 0.95
CA ASN A 106 10.73 -4.42 2.09
C ASN A 106 11.50 -3.09 2.31
N ASN A 107 12.19 -2.60 1.29
CA ASN A 107 13.02 -1.39 1.36
C ASN A 107 12.17 -0.16 1.70
N THR A 108 10.96 -0.05 1.14
CA THR A 108 10.05 1.07 1.45
C THR A 108 9.68 1.13 2.91
N SER A 109 9.42 -0.03 3.53
CA SER A 109 9.11 -0.06 4.95
C SER A 109 10.30 0.37 5.80
N VAL A 110 11.48 -0.16 5.51
CA VAL A 110 12.73 0.16 6.24
C VAL A 110 13.07 1.64 6.12
N VAL A 111 13.04 2.20 4.90
CA VAL A 111 13.26 3.62 4.67
C VAL A 111 12.27 4.47 5.45
N ALA A 112 10.97 4.14 5.41
CA ALA A 112 9.96 4.87 6.16
C ALA A 112 10.18 4.82 7.69
N MET A 113 10.71 3.72 8.24
CA MET A 113 11.10 3.64 9.66
C MET A 113 12.24 4.59 10.01
N TYR A 114 13.24 4.74 9.13
CA TYR A 114 14.31 5.71 9.33
C TYR A 114 13.77 7.15 9.29
N LEU A 115 12.87 7.46 8.35
CA LEU A 115 12.20 8.76 8.31
C LEU A 115 11.41 9.02 9.60
N GLU A 116 10.66 8.03 10.10
CA GLU A 116 9.92 8.14 11.35
C GLU A 116 10.85 8.51 12.52
N THR A 117 11.99 7.81 12.61
CA THR A 117 12.97 8.02 13.68
C THR A 117 13.57 9.41 13.63
N TYR A 118 13.87 9.91 12.43
CA TYR A 118 14.30 11.29 12.21
C TYR A 118 13.22 12.28 12.65
N PHE A 119 11.99 12.15 12.16
CA PHE A 119 10.90 13.08 12.46
C PHE A 119 10.52 13.12 13.93
N ARG A 120 10.65 12.02 14.68
CA ARG A 120 10.44 12.02 16.14
C ARG A 120 11.38 12.99 16.86
N LYS A 121 12.59 13.20 16.34
CA LYS A 121 13.63 14.03 16.96
C LYS A 121 13.67 15.45 16.38
N LEU A 122 13.25 15.62 15.14
CA LEU A 122 13.15 16.92 14.47
C LEU A 122 12.32 17.92 15.31
N ASP A 123 12.84 19.13 15.51
CA ASP A 123 12.04 20.28 15.95
C ASP A 123 11.76 21.18 14.73
N PRO A 124 10.53 21.15 14.18
CA PRO A 124 10.23 21.91 12.98
C PRO A 124 10.22 23.42 13.21
N MET A 125 10.20 23.89 14.47
CA MET A 125 10.24 25.32 14.80
C MET A 125 11.67 25.88 14.90
N MET A 126 12.68 24.99 14.99
CA MET A 126 14.08 25.37 15.16
C MET A 126 14.98 24.50 14.27
N LEU A 127 14.79 24.62 12.95
CA LEU A 127 15.60 23.88 11.99
C LEU A 127 17.06 24.33 12.02
N THR A 128 17.97 23.38 12.14
CA THR A 128 19.38 23.62 11.84
C THR A 128 19.61 23.57 10.32
N GLN A 129 20.75 24.08 9.83
CA GLN A 129 21.14 23.92 8.43
C GLN A 129 21.13 22.43 8.00
N LYS A 130 21.57 21.56 8.90
CA LYS A 130 21.61 20.12 8.64
C LYS A 130 20.19 19.53 8.56
N ASP A 131 19.26 20.01 9.37
CA ASP A 131 17.85 19.61 9.25
C ASP A 131 17.26 20.03 7.92
N GLU A 132 17.56 21.24 7.44
CA GLU A 132 17.13 21.67 6.12
C GLU A 132 17.71 20.79 5.00
N GLU A 133 18.99 20.41 5.10
CA GLU A 133 19.64 19.50 4.14
C GLU A 133 19.00 18.12 4.15
N ASN A 134 18.77 17.55 5.34
CA ASN A 134 18.11 16.26 5.51
C ASN A 134 16.67 16.31 4.98
N LEU A 135 15.89 17.34 5.33
CA LEU A 135 14.52 17.53 4.85
C LEU A 135 14.45 17.68 3.32
N LYS A 136 15.42 18.37 2.69
CA LYS A 136 15.52 18.43 1.22
C LYS A 136 15.79 17.06 0.61
N GLY A 137 16.66 16.26 1.22
CA GLY A 137 16.91 14.88 0.79
C GLY A 137 15.67 13.99 0.95
N ILE A 138 14.95 14.13 2.06
CA ILE A 138 13.69 13.42 2.30
C ILE A 138 12.62 13.85 1.28
N LEU A 139 12.49 15.15 1.01
CA LEU A 139 11.57 15.66 0.00
C LEU A 139 11.86 15.07 -1.37
N ALA A 140 13.14 15.02 -1.78
CA ALA A 140 13.54 14.42 -3.06
C ALA A 140 13.18 12.93 -3.14
N LEU A 141 13.35 12.17 -2.04
CA LEU A 141 12.88 10.78 -1.96
C LEU A 141 11.36 10.67 -2.09
N LEU A 142 10.61 11.51 -1.37
CA LEU A 142 9.15 11.52 -1.41
C LEU A 142 8.64 11.93 -2.80
N ASP A 143 9.28 12.88 -3.47
CA ASP A 143 9.02 13.23 -4.87
C ASP A 143 9.17 12.01 -5.79
N LYS A 144 10.23 11.19 -5.59
CA LYS A 144 10.40 9.94 -6.36
C LYS A 144 9.34 8.89 -6.07
N TRP A 145 8.86 8.79 -4.82
CA TRP A 145 7.71 7.94 -4.53
C TRP A 145 6.42 8.45 -5.17
N VAL A 146 6.22 9.77 -5.22
CA VAL A 146 5.08 10.37 -5.93
C VAL A 146 5.18 10.13 -7.43
N GLU A 147 6.35 10.28 -8.06
CA GLU A 147 6.56 9.95 -9.47
C GLU A 147 6.16 8.51 -9.82
N VAL A 148 6.42 7.55 -8.91
CA VAL A 148 5.98 6.15 -9.08
C VAL A 148 4.46 6.04 -9.06
N ILE A 149 3.79 6.78 -8.18
CA ILE A 149 2.33 6.76 -8.08
C ILE A 149 1.71 7.44 -9.30
N ASP A 150 2.21 8.61 -9.69
CA ASP A 150 1.73 9.40 -10.83
C ASP A 150 1.87 8.63 -12.15
N ALA A 151 2.88 7.78 -12.29
CA ALA A 151 3.05 6.93 -13.46
C ALA A 151 1.90 5.93 -13.66
N GLU A 152 1.22 5.55 -12.58
CA GLU A 152 0.11 4.58 -12.60
C GLU A 152 -1.27 5.25 -12.42
N TYR A 153 -1.31 6.46 -11.86
CA TYR A 153 -2.54 7.22 -11.59
C TYR A 153 -2.43 8.65 -12.16
N ASP A 154 -3.13 8.91 -13.25
CA ASP A 154 -3.09 10.22 -13.91
C ASP A 154 -3.70 11.33 -13.03
N GLY A 155 -2.94 12.42 -12.86
CA GLY A 155 -3.40 13.63 -12.18
C GLY A 155 -3.67 13.49 -10.68
N ILE A 156 -3.11 12.48 -10.01
CA ILE A 156 -3.29 12.32 -8.56
C ILE A 156 -2.51 13.38 -7.77
N THR A 157 -3.17 13.95 -6.77
CA THR A 157 -2.62 14.92 -5.85
C THR A 157 -3.11 14.63 -4.44
N TYR A 158 -2.47 15.21 -3.42
CA TYR A 158 -2.93 15.11 -2.03
C TYR A 158 -4.41 15.52 -1.86
N GLN A 159 -4.87 16.53 -2.60
CA GLN A 159 -6.22 17.07 -2.48
C GLN A 159 -7.29 16.20 -3.18
N ASN A 160 -6.96 15.58 -4.31
CA ASN A 160 -7.92 14.82 -5.12
C ASN A 160 -7.77 13.30 -5.00
N GLN A 161 -6.77 12.80 -4.26
CA GLN A 161 -6.46 11.38 -4.17
C GLN A 161 -7.66 10.50 -3.85
N ASN A 162 -8.53 10.91 -2.93
CA ASN A 162 -9.71 10.11 -2.57
C ASN A 162 -10.70 9.99 -3.75
N GLU A 163 -10.79 11.01 -4.59
CA GLU A 163 -11.63 11.03 -5.78
C GLU A 163 -10.99 10.23 -6.92
N VAL A 164 -9.72 10.51 -7.24
CA VAL A 164 -8.97 9.83 -8.32
C VAL A 164 -8.83 8.34 -8.02
N ILE A 165 -8.35 8.01 -6.82
CA ILE A 165 -8.23 6.63 -6.36
C ILE A 165 -9.61 5.99 -6.22
N GLY A 166 -10.62 6.73 -5.72
CA GLY A 166 -11.99 6.23 -5.60
C GLY A 166 -12.62 5.88 -6.94
N HIS A 167 -12.36 6.65 -7.99
CA HIS A 167 -12.82 6.37 -9.35
C HIS A 167 -12.17 5.10 -9.90
N VAL A 168 -10.84 5.01 -9.80
CA VAL A 168 -10.03 3.90 -10.31
C VAL A 168 -10.27 2.59 -9.53
N LEU A 169 -10.46 2.68 -8.21
CA LEU A 169 -10.71 1.52 -7.36
C LEU A 169 -12.17 1.05 -7.36
N ASN A 170 -13.14 1.93 -7.61
CA ASN A 170 -14.53 1.47 -7.83
C ASN A 170 -14.66 0.67 -9.12
N GLU A 171 -13.88 1.01 -10.15
CA GLU A 171 -13.82 0.24 -11.40
C GLU A 171 -13.05 -1.09 -11.24
N MET A 172 -12.01 -1.13 -10.37
CA MET A 172 -11.16 -2.31 -10.15
C MET A 172 -11.49 -3.14 -8.89
N ARG A 173 -12.57 -2.82 -8.16
CA ARG A 173 -12.85 -3.36 -6.81
C ARG A 173 -12.97 -4.88 -6.73
N ASN A 174 -13.25 -5.55 -7.86
CA ASN A 174 -13.37 -7.00 -7.93
C ASN A 174 -12.08 -7.71 -8.38
N ASP A 175 -11.13 -6.97 -8.95
CA ASP A 175 -9.98 -7.52 -9.68
C ASP A 175 -8.63 -7.05 -9.11
N PHE A 176 -8.59 -6.61 -7.84
CA PHE A 176 -7.35 -6.12 -7.20
C PHE A 176 -6.21 -7.12 -7.40
N PHE A 177 -6.48 -8.42 -7.24
CA PHE A 177 -5.49 -9.46 -7.46
C PHE A 177 -4.91 -9.48 -8.88
N ASP A 178 -5.71 -9.19 -9.90
CA ASP A 178 -5.31 -9.22 -11.31
C ASP A 178 -4.79 -7.86 -11.81
N SER A 179 -4.94 -6.80 -11.00
CA SER A 179 -4.46 -5.47 -11.33
C SER A 179 -2.92 -5.40 -11.24
N ASN A 180 -2.31 -4.91 -12.32
CA ASN A 180 -0.87 -4.60 -12.34
C ASN A 180 -0.57 -3.26 -11.65
N ILE A 181 -1.54 -2.36 -11.55
CA ILE A 181 -1.34 -0.99 -11.06
C ILE A 181 -0.78 -1.02 -9.63
N TRP A 182 -1.44 -1.74 -8.70
CA TRP A 182 -0.94 -1.78 -7.32
C TRP A 182 0.43 -2.47 -7.22
N ARG A 183 0.66 -3.53 -8.03
CA ARG A 183 1.94 -4.23 -8.06
C ARG A 183 3.05 -3.29 -8.53
N ASN A 184 2.81 -2.54 -9.60
CA ASN A 184 3.75 -1.58 -10.15
C ASN A 184 4.09 -0.49 -9.13
N VAL A 185 3.09 0.02 -8.41
CA VAL A 185 3.32 0.98 -7.32
C VAL A 185 4.21 0.37 -6.24
N ILE A 186 3.86 -0.79 -5.68
CA ILE A 186 4.66 -1.40 -4.60
C ILE A 186 6.09 -1.72 -5.06
N ILE A 187 6.26 -2.27 -6.26
CA ILE A 187 7.58 -2.57 -6.84
C ILE A 187 8.39 -1.28 -7.09
N GLY A 188 7.75 -0.25 -7.64
CA GLY A 188 8.38 1.03 -7.93
C GLY A 188 8.84 1.72 -6.65
N LEU A 189 8.00 1.74 -5.62
CA LEU A 189 8.33 2.28 -4.31
C LEU A 189 9.53 1.54 -3.72
N ASP A 190 9.52 0.20 -3.74
CA ASP A 190 10.61 -0.61 -3.17
C ASP A 190 11.94 -0.36 -3.88
N ARG A 191 11.90 -0.22 -5.22
CA ARG A 191 13.07 0.11 -6.02
C ARG A 191 13.63 1.50 -5.68
N VAL A 192 12.77 2.53 -5.63
CA VAL A 192 13.20 3.87 -5.25
C VAL A 192 13.81 3.86 -3.85
N SER A 193 13.18 3.16 -2.90
CA SER A 193 13.67 3.06 -1.53
C SER A 193 15.02 2.37 -1.43
N LYS A 194 15.25 1.33 -2.24
CA LYS A 194 16.56 0.67 -2.31
C LYS A 194 17.67 1.66 -2.67
N ASP A 195 17.43 2.53 -3.65
CA ASP A 195 18.40 3.52 -4.11
C ASP A 195 18.67 4.62 -3.05
N HIS A 196 17.78 4.77 -2.07
CA HIS A 196 17.87 5.76 -0.99
C HIS A 196 18.16 5.15 0.39
N MET A 197 18.49 3.86 0.46
CA MET A 197 18.70 3.17 1.72
C MET A 197 19.84 3.80 2.52
N THR A 198 21.01 4.00 1.88
CA THR A 198 22.18 4.60 2.54
C THR A 198 21.91 6.02 3.04
N PHE A 199 21.17 6.82 2.27
CA PHE A 199 20.75 8.16 2.73
C PHE A 199 19.91 8.05 4.01
N SER A 200 18.92 7.15 4.01
CA SER A 200 17.97 6.98 5.11
C SER A 200 18.64 6.42 6.37
N GLU A 201 19.55 5.45 6.23
CA GLU A 201 20.35 4.92 7.34
C GLU A 201 21.19 6.01 8.02
N ASN A 202 21.76 6.93 7.25
CA ASN A 202 22.56 8.03 7.79
C ASN A 202 21.72 9.01 8.60
N LEU A 203 20.41 9.13 8.33
CA LEU A 203 19.51 9.93 9.17
C LEU A 203 19.44 9.38 10.60
N ASP A 204 19.61 8.07 10.79
CA ASP A 204 19.54 7.40 12.09
C ASP A 204 20.91 7.39 12.81
N ILE A 205 22.00 7.14 12.08
CA ILE A 205 23.36 7.03 12.66
C ILE A 205 23.85 8.36 13.24
N GLU A 206 23.47 9.49 12.63
CA GLU A 206 23.84 10.82 13.11
C GLU A 206 23.17 11.19 14.45
N LEU A 207 22.32 10.32 15.01
CA LEU A 207 21.59 10.53 16.27
C LEU A 207 22.31 10.00 17.53
N ILE A 208 23.49 9.39 17.37
CA ILE A 208 24.32 8.84 18.47
C ILE A 208 25.51 9.77 18.81
N ARG A 209 25.71 10.87 18.08
CA ARG A 209 26.74 11.88 18.36
C ARG A 209 26.13 13.17 18.89
#